data_AF-A0A8C4WYU1-F1
#
_entry.id   AF-A0A8C4WYU1-F1
#
_cell.length_a   1.000
_cell.length_b   1.000
_cell.length_c   1.000
_cell.angle_alpha   90.00
_cell.angle_beta   90.00
_cell.angle_gamma   90.00
#
_symmetry.space_group_name_H-M   'P 1'
#
loop_
_entity.id
_entity.type
_entity.pdbx_description
1 polymer ?
#
loop_
_entity_poly.entity_id
_entity_poly.type
_entity_poly.pdbx_seq_one_letter_code
_entity_poly.pdbx_strand_id
1 'polypeptide(L)'
;DSTIRTKELSKELGIKLWKGTDQGRRRPGPHSVQSVGAVSAVYRAKIEKIEGPGRVQVFYVDYGNRESVPASRLGTLPGDYSLQAFPAQAHEYAFAFIQVPDDEEARSEAVDCLVRDVQNSQCLLNVEYRGNTCEHVTLLLPESREDVGLGLMREGMVIVEKRKEKRFTKLVADYQKAQDGAKASRVR
;
A
#
# COMPACT_ATOMS: atom_id res chain seq x y z
N ASP A 1 10.77 3.03 -14.74
CA ASP A 1 10.25 4.37 -14.43
C ASP A 1 8.77 4.33 -14.09
N SER A 2 8.45 4.04 -12.84
CA SER A 2 7.09 4.08 -12.29
C SER A 2 7.05 5.15 -11.19
N THR A 3 7.21 6.41 -11.61
CA THR A 3 7.12 7.57 -10.73
C THR A 3 5.65 7.85 -10.46
N ILE A 4 5.15 7.40 -9.31
CA ILE A 4 3.80 7.72 -8.83
C ILE A 4 3.76 9.23 -8.53
N ARG A 5 3.15 9.99 -9.43
CA ARG A 5 2.80 11.41 -9.23
C ARG A 5 1.29 11.56 -9.14
N THR A 6 0.74 11.21 -7.98
CA THR A 6 -0.70 11.32 -7.67
C THR A 6 -1.22 12.75 -7.58
N LYS A 7 -0.35 13.77 -7.58
CA LYS A 7 -0.76 15.18 -7.50
C LYS A 7 -1.00 15.86 -8.87
N GLU A 8 -0.54 15.26 -9.97
CA GLU A 8 -0.68 15.85 -11.33
C GLU A 8 -1.98 15.42 -12.04
N LEU A 9 -2.45 14.19 -11.80
CA LEU A 9 -3.67 13.64 -12.42
C LEU A 9 -4.97 14.40 -12.07
N SER A 10 -5.04 15.04 -10.90
CA SER A 10 -6.23 15.83 -10.52
C SER A 10 -6.34 17.16 -11.28
N LYS A 11 -5.22 17.68 -11.80
CA LYS A 11 -5.17 18.91 -12.62
C LYS A 11 -5.36 18.62 -14.11
N GLU A 12 -4.87 17.48 -14.60
CA GLU A 12 -4.94 17.13 -16.04
C GLU A 12 -6.34 16.64 -16.49
N LEU A 13 -7.18 16.14 -15.58
CA LEU A 13 -8.49 15.56 -15.93
C LEU A 13 -9.66 16.55 -16.00
N GLY A 14 -9.42 17.86 -15.92
CA GLY A 14 -10.44 18.87 -16.26
C GLY A 14 -11.79 18.71 -15.54
N ILE A 15 -11.76 18.34 -14.25
CA ILE A 15 -12.96 18.04 -13.46
C ILE A 15 -13.80 19.32 -13.29
N LYS A 16 -14.85 19.45 -14.09
CA LYS A 16 -15.93 20.43 -13.86
C LYS A 16 -16.63 20.09 -12.55
N LEU A 17 -16.53 20.99 -11.57
CA LEU A 17 -17.35 21.00 -10.37
C LEU A 17 -18.81 21.08 -10.79
N TRP A 18 -19.53 19.97 -10.63
CA TRP A 18 -20.97 19.95 -10.85
C TRP A 18 -21.66 20.74 -9.73
N LYS A 19 -22.22 21.90 -10.05
CA LYS A 19 -23.14 22.62 -9.15
C LYS A 19 -24.55 22.10 -9.40
N GLY A 20 -25.01 21.19 -8.55
CA GLY A 20 -26.40 20.74 -8.55
C GLY A 20 -27.33 21.85 -8.05
N THR A 21 -28.24 22.30 -8.90
CA THR A 21 -29.42 23.09 -8.52
C THR A 21 -30.54 22.14 -8.08
N ASP A 22 -31.31 22.60 -7.11
CA ASP A 22 -32.38 21.88 -6.41
C ASP A 22 -33.64 21.69 -7.28
N GLN A 23 -34.44 20.71 -6.84
CA GLN A 23 -35.86 20.42 -7.10
C GLN A 23 -36.22 19.21 -7.97
N GLY A 24 -36.89 18.26 -7.32
CA GLY A 24 -37.82 17.34 -7.97
C GLY A 24 -37.96 16.00 -7.25
N ARG A 25 -38.95 15.90 -6.35
CA ARG A 25 -39.46 14.64 -5.75
C ARG A 25 -39.48 13.48 -6.76
N ARG A 26 -38.75 12.38 -6.52
CA ARG A 26 -39.11 11.01 -6.95
C ARG A 26 -38.67 9.95 -5.95
N ARG A 27 -39.42 8.84 -5.95
CA ARG A 27 -39.57 7.77 -4.94
C ARG A 27 -38.29 6.94 -4.68
N PRO A 28 -38.17 6.26 -3.52
CA PRO A 28 -36.98 5.48 -3.18
C PRO A 28 -36.95 4.15 -3.94
N GLY A 29 -35.93 3.96 -4.77
CA GLY A 29 -35.43 2.65 -5.19
C GLY A 29 -34.14 2.33 -4.42
N PRO A 30 -33.68 1.07 -4.40
CA PRO A 30 -32.35 0.77 -3.88
C PRO A 30 -31.33 1.49 -4.78
N HIS A 31 -30.20 1.92 -4.20
CA HIS A 31 -29.11 2.64 -4.87
C HIS A 31 -29.31 4.17 -4.93
N SER A 32 -28.96 4.86 -3.85
CA SER A 32 -28.62 6.29 -3.88
C SER A 32 -27.81 6.70 -2.64
N VAL A 33 -26.69 7.39 -2.83
CA VAL A 33 -26.07 8.25 -1.79
C VAL A 33 -25.49 9.51 -2.45
N GLN A 34 -25.80 10.65 -1.84
CA GLN A 34 -25.08 11.92 -1.89
C GLN A 34 -24.70 12.30 -0.44
N SER A 35 -23.58 13.00 -0.23
CA SER A 35 -23.37 13.79 0.99
C SER A 35 -22.85 15.18 0.65
N VAL A 36 -23.50 16.19 1.23
CA VAL A 36 -23.27 17.64 1.05
C VAL A 36 -22.33 18.15 2.13
N GLY A 37 -21.32 18.93 1.76
CA GLY A 37 -20.56 19.81 2.68
C GLY A 37 -19.03 19.71 2.59
N ALA A 38 -18.39 20.83 2.20
CA ALA A 38 -16.94 21.11 2.25
C ALA A 38 -16.00 20.01 1.73
N VAL A 39 -16.02 19.79 0.42
CA VAL A 39 -15.10 18.97 -0.41
C VAL A 39 -14.50 17.74 0.28
N SER A 40 -15.36 16.84 0.76
CA SER A 40 -14.94 15.46 1.03
C SER A 40 -14.53 14.82 -0.30
N ALA A 41 -13.24 14.55 -0.50
CA ALA A 41 -12.78 13.77 -1.65
C ALA A 41 -13.42 12.38 -1.66
N VAL A 42 -13.82 11.90 -2.83
CA VAL A 42 -14.39 10.56 -3.03
C VAL A 42 -13.29 9.65 -3.56
N TYR A 43 -13.10 8.50 -2.90
CA TYR A 43 -12.10 7.52 -3.26
C TYR A 43 -12.76 6.21 -3.69
N ARG A 44 -12.08 5.44 -4.55
CA ARG A 44 -12.53 4.10 -4.91
C ARG A 44 -12.17 3.13 -3.79
N ALA A 45 -13.13 2.30 -3.40
CA ALA A 45 -12.92 1.31 -2.36
C ALA A 45 -13.68 0.02 -2.64
N LYS A 46 -13.15 -1.09 -2.13
CA LYS A 46 -13.79 -2.40 -2.09
C LYS A 46 -14.36 -2.62 -0.69
N ILE A 47 -15.60 -3.07 -0.60
CA ILE A 47 -16.17 -3.53 0.67
C ILE A 47 -15.56 -4.90 1.00
N GLU A 48 -14.92 -5.02 2.15
CA GLU A 48 -14.33 -6.28 2.62
C GLU A 48 -15.22 -6.97 3.66
N LYS A 49 -15.84 -6.20 4.57
CA LYS A 49 -16.66 -6.76 5.65
C LYS A 49 -17.74 -5.78 6.11
N ILE A 50 -18.92 -6.30 6.45
CA ILE A 50 -19.96 -5.56 7.17
C ILE A 50 -19.83 -5.90 8.66
N GLU A 51 -19.54 -4.91 9.50
CA GLU A 51 -19.16 -5.12 10.90
C GLU A 51 -20.35 -5.03 11.87
N GLY A 52 -21.51 -4.59 11.40
CA GLY A 52 -22.72 -4.39 12.20
C GLY A 52 -23.65 -3.34 11.59
N PRO A 53 -24.66 -2.87 12.34
CA PRO A 53 -25.62 -1.89 11.83
C PRO A 53 -24.91 -0.60 11.41
N GLY A 54 -24.82 -0.38 10.10
CA GLY A 54 -24.32 0.87 9.54
C GLY A 54 -22.80 1.07 9.57
N ARG A 55 -21.97 0.06 9.88
CA ARG A 55 -20.50 0.13 9.74
C ARG A 55 -19.97 -0.89 8.75
N VAL A 56 -19.03 -0.46 7.93
CA VAL A 56 -18.45 -1.24 6.85
C VAL A 56 -16.94 -1.05 6.83
N GLN A 57 -16.20 -2.16 6.78
CA GLN A 57 -14.78 -2.18 6.53
C GLN A 57 -14.53 -2.09 5.02
N VAL A 58 -13.76 -1.10 4.62
CA VAL A 58 -13.40 -0.85 3.23
C VAL A 58 -11.89 -0.91 3.03
N PHE A 59 -11.48 -1.35 1.84
CA PHE A 59 -10.11 -1.29 1.34
C PHE A 59 -10.03 -0.29 0.19
N TYR A 60 -9.23 0.77 0.34
CA TYR A 60 -9.05 1.78 -0.69
C TYR A 60 -8.11 1.26 -1.78
N VAL A 61 -8.68 0.87 -2.92
CA VAL A 61 -7.97 0.12 -3.99
C VAL A 61 -6.84 0.89 -4.66
N ASP A 62 -6.81 2.21 -4.49
CA ASP A 62 -5.78 3.08 -5.06
C ASP A 62 -4.68 3.48 -4.07
N TYR A 63 -4.86 3.15 -2.79
CA TYR A 63 -3.95 3.56 -1.70
C TYR A 63 -3.48 2.40 -0.82
N GLY A 64 -4.24 1.30 -0.74
CA GLY A 64 -3.88 0.11 0.02
C GLY A 64 -4.25 0.14 1.50
N ASN A 65 -4.71 1.27 2.04
CA ASN A 65 -5.15 1.36 3.43
C ASN A 65 -6.60 0.83 3.62
N ARG A 66 -6.91 0.44 4.85
CA ARG A 66 -8.24 -0.01 5.28
C ARG A 66 -8.83 0.97 6.30
N GLU A 67 -10.14 1.13 6.29
CA GLU A 67 -10.87 1.96 7.26
C GLU A 67 -12.22 1.33 7.58
N SER A 68 -12.70 1.47 8.81
CA SER A 68 -14.09 1.19 9.17
C SER A 68 -14.89 2.48 9.09
N VAL A 69 -15.76 2.59 8.09
CA VAL A 69 -16.56 3.79 7.80
C VAL A 69 -18.05 3.53 8.02
N PRO A 70 -18.84 4.57 8.37
CA PRO A 70 -20.29 4.45 8.35
C PRO A 70 -20.80 4.21 6.93
N ALA A 71 -21.82 3.37 6.78
CA ALA A 71 -22.43 3.02 5.49
C ALA A 71 -22.96 4.26 4.73
N SER A 72 -23.30 5.34 5.45
CA SER A 72 -23.70 6.63 4.87
C SER A 72 -22.60 7.35 4.09
N ARG A 73 -21.32 6.97 4.28
CA ARG A 73 -20.17 7.48 3.50
C ARG A 73 -19.90 6.66 2.24
N LEU A 74 -20.65 5.58 1.99
CA LEU A 74 -20.49 4.74 0.81
C LEU A 74 -21.38 5.23 -0.32
N GLY A 75 -20.86 5.18 -1.55
CA GLY A 75 -21.62 5.46 -2.77
C GLY A 75 -21.36 4.38 -3.82
N THR A 76 -22.23 4.31 -4.83
CA THR A 76 -22.01 3.42 -5.97
C THR A 76 -20.89 3.97 -6.84
N LEU A 77 -19.95 3.10 -7.22
CA LEU A 77 -18.87 3.43 -8.14
C LEU A 77 -19.43 3.50 -9.57
N PRO A 78 -19.36 4.64 -10.28
CA PRO A 78 -19.81 4.71 -11.67
C PRO A 78 -18.96 3.81 -12.57
N GLY A 79 -19.55 3.26 -13.64
CA GLY A 79 -18.92 2.25 -14.49
C GLY A 79 -17.58 2.68 -15.10
N ASP A 80 -17.45 3.95 -15.46
CA ASP A 80 -16.22 4.55 -16.02
C ASP A 80 -15.04 4.52 -15.03
N TYR A 81 -15.32 4.37 -13.73
CA TYR A 81 -14.31 4.27 -12.67
C TYR A 81 -14.18 2.85 -12.11
N SER A 82 -14.84 1.87 -12.74
CA SER A 82 -14.74 0.46 -12.34
C SER A 82 -13.30 -0.06 -12.44
N LEU A 83 -13.01 -1.15 -11.73
CA LEU A 83 -11.69 -1.81 -11.80
C LEU A 83 -11.37 -2.37 -13.20
N GLN A 84 -12.39 -2.58 -14.04
CA GLN A 84 -12.21 -3.00 -15.43
C GLN A 84 -11.81 -1.82 -16.32
N ALA A 85 -12.46 -0.67 -16.15
CA ALA A 85 -12.15 0.54 -16.92
C ALA A 85 -10.82 1.16 -16.47
N PHE A 86 -10.55 1.15 -15.17
CA PHE A 86 -9.35 1.69 -14.57
C PHE A 86 -8.86 0.73 -13.46
N PRO A 87 -7.76 -0.02 -13.67
CA PRO A 87 -7.25 -0.97 -12.67
C PRO A 87 -6.96 -0.32 -11.31
N ALA A 88 -6.92 -1.13 -10.25
CA ALA A 88 -6.47 -0.67 -8.93
C ALA A 88 -5.05 -0.11 -9.01
N GLN A 89 -4.80 1.04 -8.37
CA GLN A 89 -3.49 1.69 -8.44
C GLN A 89 -2.55 1.23 -7.32
N ALA A 90 -3.08 0.77 -6.18
CA ALA A 90 -2.27 0.17 -5.12
C ALA A 90 -2.05 -1.32 -5.41
N HIS A 91 -0.78 -1.72 -5.28
CA HIS A 91 -0.35 -3.11 -5.44
C HIS A 91 0.34 -3.54 -4.15
N GLU A 92 -0.03 -4.71 -3.65
CA GLU A 92 0.56 -5.30 -2.45
C GLU A 92 1.82 -6.09 -2.82
N TYR A 93 2.89 -5.87 -2.07
CA TYR A 93 4.17 -6.54 -2.23
C TYR A 93 4.71 -6.98 -0.86
N ALA A 94 5.61 -7.95 -0.88
CA ALA A 94 6.42 -8.34 0.27
C ALA A 94 7.90 -8.05 -0.01
N PHE A 95 8.71 -7.84 1.03
CA PHE A 95 10.15 -7.75 0.83
C PHE A 95 10.75 -9.11 0.48
N ALA A 96 11.61 -9.13 -0.54
CA ALA A 96 12.39 -10.31 -0.88
C ALA A 96 13.46 -10.57 0.19
N PHE A 97 13.74 -11.86 0.44
CA PHE A 97 14.83 -12.32 1.31
C PHE A 97 14.73 -11.87 2.77
N ILE A 98 13.57 -11.37 3.20
CA ILE A 98 13.31 -10.91 4.55
C ILE A 98 12.26 -11.81 5.19
N GLN A 99 12.61 -12.39 6.33
CA GLN A 99 11.66 -12.98 7.24
C GLN A 99 11.31 -11.97 8.34
N VAL A 100 10.02 -11.68 8.45
CA VAL A 100 9.45 -10.77 9.45
C VAL A 100 9.53 -11.45 10.84
N PRO A 101 9.86 -10.70 11.92
CA PRO A 101 9.85 -11.25 13.27
C PRO A 101 8.47 -11.79 13.68
N ASP A 102 8.47 -12.96 14.34
CA ASP A 102 7.27 -13.55 14.92
C ASP A 102 6.81 -12.78 16.16
N ASP A 103 7.77 -12.27 16.94
CA ASP A 103 7.52 -11.41 18.09
C ASP A 103 6.82 -10.11 17.68
N GLU A 104 5.78 -9.73 18.41
CA GLU A 104 4.91 -8.60 18.04
C GLU A 104 5.59 -7.24 18.23
N GLU A 105 6.37 -7.08 19.30
CA GLU A 105 7.07 -5.83 19.58
C GLU A 105 8.19 -5.61 18.55
N ALA A 106 9.00 -6.65 18.29
CA ALA A 106 10.04 -6.61 17.28
C ALA A 106 9.48 -6.35 15.88
N ARG A 107 8.35 -6.97 15.53
CA ARG A 107 7.66 -6.73 14.26
C ARG A 107 7.16 -5.29 14.16
N SER A 108 6.58 -4.75 15.23
CA SER A 108 6.11 -3.35 15.25
C SER A 108 7.27 -2.38 15.01
N GLU A 109 8.40 -2.59 15.68
CA GLU A 109 9.59 -1.73 15.53
C GLU A 109 10.19 -1.80 14.12
N ALA A 110 10.22 -2.99 13.51
CA ALA A 110 10.63 -3.15 12.12
C ALA A 110 9.69 -2.41 11.15
N VAL A 111 8.38 -2.44 11.40
CA VAL A 111 7.39 -1.68 10.62
C VAL A 111 7.56 -0.19 10.81
N ASP A 112 7.80 0.30 12.03
CA ASP A 112 8.00 1.72 12.31
C ASP A 112 9.25 2.26 11.61
N CYS A 113 10.35 1.49 11.60
CA CYS A 113 11.56 1.85 10.84
C CYS A 113 11.27 1.92 9.34
N LEU A 114 10.61 0.91 8.78
CA LEU A 114 10.22 0.92 7.37
C LEU A 114 9.34 2.13 7.03
N VAL A 115 8.32 2.42 7.85
CA VAL A 115 7.41 3.55 7.65
C VAL A 115 8.17 4.87 7.65
N ARG A 116 9.08 5.07 8.61
CA ARG A 116 9.93 6.27 8.66
C ARG A 116 10.74 6.47 7.38
N ASP A 117 11.25 5.37 6.81
CA ASP A 117 12.21 5.44 5.71
C ASP A 117 11.51 5.53 4.33
N VAL A 118 10.35 4.90 4.14
CA VAL A 118 9.71 4.80 2.81
C VAL A 118 8.28 5.34 2.70
N GLN A 119 7.58 5.63 3.82
CA GLN A 119 6.19 6.05 3.72
C GLN A 119 6.09 7.41 3.02
N ASN A 120 5.20 7.49 2.03
CA ASN A 120 4.99 8.69 1.21
C ASN A 120 6.24 9.18 0.46
N SER A 121 7.25 8.32 0.28
CA SER A 121 8.43 8.61 -0.54
C SER A 121 8.42 7.79 -1.84
N GLN A 122 9.20 8.25 -2.83
CA GLN A 122 9.39 7.49 -4.07
C GLN A 122 10.55 6.52 -3.89
N CYS A 123 10.35 5.27 -4.30
CA CYS A 123 11.37 4.23 -4.28
C CYS A 123 11.51 3.62 -5.68
N LEU A 124 12.65 3.02 -5.96
CA LEU A 124 12.85 2.16 -7.11
C LEU A 124 12.53 0.73 -6.69
N LEU A 125 11.56 0.11 -7.35
CA LEU A 125 11.09 -1.25 -7.04
C LEU A 125 11.59 -2.23 -8.09
N ASN A 126 12.18 -3.34 -7.66
CA ASN A 126 12.49 -4.49 -8.52
C ASN A 126 11.75 -5.73 -8.04
N VAL A 127 11.07 -6.43 -8.95
CA VAL A 127 10.40 -7.70 -8.65
C VAL A 127 11.40 -8.83 -8.76
N GLU A 128 11.69 -9.51 -7.65
CA GLU A 128 12.68 -10.59 -7.58
C GLU A 128 12.07 -11.95 -7.89
N TYR A 129 10.95 -12.27 -7.24
CA TYR A 129 10.23 -13.52 -7.43
C TYR A 129 8.75 -13.39 -7.05
N ARG A 130 7.95 -14.30 -7.58
CA ARG A 130 6.54 -14.43 -7.20
C ARG A 130 6.44 -15.36 -5.98
N GLY A 131 5.81 -14.88 -4.91
CA GLY A 131 5.44 -15.68 -3.76
C GLY A 131 4.07 -16.34 -3.91
N ASN A 132 3.57 -16.93 -2.83
CA ASN A 132 2.25 -17.57 -2.81
C ASN A 132 1.11 -16.55 -2.83
N THR A 133 1.28 -15.43 -2.11
CA THR A 133 0.27 -14.39 -1.92
C THR A 133 0.51 -13.19 -2.83
N CYS A 134 1.74 -12.68 -2.85
CA CYS A 134 2.14 -11.51 -3.63
C CYS A 134 3.57 -11.64 -4.17
N GLU A 135 3.95 -10.69 -5.01
CA GLU A 135 5.30 -10.59 -5.54
C GLU A 135 6.25 -10.06 -4.46
N HIS A 136 7.46 -10.63 -4.42
CA HIS A 136 8.51 -10.25 -3.49
C HIS A 136 9.50 -9.35 -4.20
N VAL A 137 9.81 -8.23 -3.56
CA VAL A 137 10.51 -7.10 -4.19
C VAL A 137 11.70 -6.63 -3.36
N THR A 138 12.66 -6.02 -4.03
CA THR A 138 13.65 -5.16 -3.41
C THR A 138 13.28 -3.70 -3.67
N LEU A 139 13.52 -2.83 -2.68
CA LEU A 139 13.32 -1.39 -2.79
C LEU A 139 14.65 -0.68 -2.64
N LEU A 140 14.95 0.23 -3.57
CA LEU A 140 16.09 1.14 -3.47
C LEU A 140 15.61 2.58 -3.28
N LEU A 141 16.32 3.32 -2.45
CA LEU A 141 16.15 4.78 -2.38
C LEU A 141 16.66 5.42 -3.68
N PRO A 142 15.93 6.37 -4.29
CA PRO A 142 16.23 6.87 -5.62
C PRO A 142 17.56 7.63 -5.70
N GLU A 143 17.95 8.32 -4.63
CA GLU A 143 19.16 9.14 -4.59
C GLU A 143 20.40 8.32 -4.20
N SER A 144 20.38 7.65 -3.03
CA SER A 144 21.52 6.89 -2.54
C SER A 144 21.69 5.53 -3.22
N ARG A 145 20.63 5.01 -3.87
CA ARG A 145 20.53 3.63 -4.39
C ARG A 145 20.76 2.57 -3.31
N GLU A 146 20.54 2.94 -2.05
CA GLU A 146 20.63 2.00 -0.94
C GLU A 146 19.41 1.10 -0.91
N ASP A 147 19.65 -0.19 -0.64
CA ASP A 147 18.61 -1.19 -0.46
C ASP A 147 17.98 -1.05 0.92
N VAL A 148 16.68 -0.76 0.93
CA VAL A 148 15.87 -0.56 2.15
C VAL A 148 15.82 -1.83 2.99
N GLY A 149 15.63 -2.99 2.35
CA GLY A 149 15.57 -4.26 3.05
C GLY A 149 16.90 -4.63 3.68
N LEU A 150 18.00 -4.34 2.98
CA LEU A 150 19.34 -4.51 3.52
C LEU A 150 19.64 -3.52 4.66
N GLY A 151 19.07 -2.31 4.62
CA GLY A 151 19.10 -1.34 5.72
C GLY A 151 18.49 -1.93 7.00
N LEU A 152 17.25 -2.42 6.91
CA LEU A 152 16.57 -3.09 8.03
C LEU A 152 17.37 -4.28 8.58
N MET A 153 18.03 -5.04 7.70
CA MET A 153 18.89 -6.17 8.09
C MET A 153 20.12 -5.73 8.89
N ARG A 154 20.75 -4.61 8.52
CA ARG A 154 21.91 -4.04 9.22
C ARG A 154 21.54 -3.46 10.58
N GLU A 155 20.31 -2.98 10.71
CA GLU A 155 19.75 -2.48 11.98
C GLU A 155 19.24 -3.60 12.89
N GLY A 156 19.34 -4.87 12.48
CA GLY A 156 18.88 -6.00 13.30
C GLY A 156 17.36 -6.10 13.45
N MET A 157 16.60 -5.38 12.61
CA MET A 157 15.13 -5.32 12.67
C MET A 157 14.47 -6.58 12.08
N VAL A 158 15.17 -7.25 11.18
CA VAL A 158 14.67 -8.42 10.44
C VAL A 158 15.76 -9.46 10.26
N ILE A 159 15.38 -10.67 9.85
CA ILE A 159 16.29 -11.77 9.58
C ILE A 159 16.18 -12.26 8.13
N VAL A 160 17.22 -12.93 7.65
CA VAL A 160 17.32 -13.37 6.26
C VAL A 160 16.42 -14.57 6.00
N GLU A 161 15.53 -14.44 5.02
CA GLU A 161 14.84 -15.58 4.40
C GLU A 161 15.75 -16.23 3.35
N LYS A 162 16.17 -17.48 3.61
CA LYS A 162 17.08 -18.20 2.71
C LYS A 162 16.36 -18.66 1.45
N ARG A 163 17.01 -18.46 0.30
CA ARG A 163 16.57 -18.96 -1.02
C ARG A 163 17.61 -19.92 -1.61
N LYS A 164 17.16 -20.91 -2.40
CA LYS A 164 18.02 -21.96 -2.97
C LYS A 164 18.37 -21.73 -4.43
N GLU A 165 17.67 -20.82 -5.10
CA GLU A 165 17.83 -20.55 -6.51
C GLU A 165 19.17 -19.87 -6.79
N LYS A 166 19.94 -20.42 -7.74
CA LYS A 166 21.30 -19.96 -8.07
C LYS A 166 21.38 -18.47 -8.42
N ARG A 167 20.32 -17.92 -9.04
CA ARG A 167 20.26 -16.50 -9.40
C ARG A 167 20.27 -15.57 -8.19
N PHE A 168 19.88 -16.05 -7.02
CA PHE A 168 19.82 -15.26 -5.78
C PHE A 168 21.03 -15.47 -4.88
N THR A 169 21.97 -16.36 -5.22
CA THR A 169 23.11 -16.70 -4.35
C THR A 169 23.91 -15.46 -3.92
N LYS A 170 24.12 -14.50 -4.83
CA LYS A 170 24.83 -13.26 -4.50
C LYS A 170 24.03 -12.37 -3.54
N LEU A 171 22.77 -12.08 -3.87
CA LEU A 171 21.89 -11.25 -3.04
C LEU A 171 21.70 -11.84 -1.63
N VAL A 172 21.41 -13.13 -1.53
CA VAL A 172 21.24 -13.81 -0.24
C VAL A 172 22.54 -13.78 0.58
N ALA A 173 23.70 -13.89 -0.06
CA ALA A 173 24.99 -13.76 0.64
C ALA A 173 25.20 -12.34 1.19
N ASP A 174 24.81 -11.30 0.45
CA ASP A 174 24.90 -9.91 0.90
C ASP A 174 23.96 -9.66 2.11
N TYR A 175 22.73 -10.17 2.06
CA TYR A 175 21.79 -10.14 3.18
C TYR A 175 22.30 -10.90 4.41
N GLN A 176 22.88 -12.09 4.21
CA GLN A 176 23.48 -12.87 5.30
C GLN A 176 24.65 -12.12 5.96
N LYS A 177 25.50 -11.50 5.15
CA LYS A 177 26.61 -10.68 5.65
C LYS A 177 26.12 -9.48 6.47
N ALA A 178 25.05 -8.81 6.03
CA ALA A 178 24.44 -7.70 6.77
C ALA A 178 23.91 -8.16 8.14
N GLN A 179 23.19 -9.29 8.16
CA GLN A 179 22.67 -9.86 9.40
C GLN A 179 23.78 -10.28 10.37
N ASP A 180 24.84 -10.92 9.87
CA ASP A 180 25.97 -11.35 10.68
C ASP A 180 26.72 -10.12 11.27
N GLY A 181 26.77 -9.03 10.51
CA GLY A 181 27.26 -7.72 10.97
C GLY A 181 26.41 -7.16 12.12
N ALA A 182 25.08 -7.13 11.97
CA ALA A 182 24.16 -6.65 13.02
C ALA A 182 24.34 -7.42 14.33
N LYS A 183 24.42 -8.75 14.25
CA LYS A 183 24.67 -9.65 15.39
C LYS A 183 26.02 -9.36 16.07
N ALA A 184 27.08 -9.15 15.29
CA ALA A 184 28.41 -8.85 15.83
C ALA A 184 28.45 -7.50 16.55
N SER A 185 27.71 -6.52 16.05
CA SER A 185 27.60 -5.18 16.62
C SER A 185 26.65 -5.10 17.82
N ARG A 186 26.02 -6.21 18.24
CA ARG A 186 24.99 -6.25 19.30
C ARG A 186 23.86 -5.25 19.05
N VAL A 187 23.55 -5.01 17.78
CA VAL A 187 22.36 -4.27 17.39
C VAL A 187 21.20 -5.25 17.55
N ARG A 188 20.77 -5.39 18.82
CA ARG A 188 19.85 -6.38 19.40
C ARG A 188 20.22 -7.86 19.24
#